data_AF-A0A7H4N8V6-F1
#
_entry.id   AF-A0A7H4N8V6-F1
#
_cell.length_a   1.000
_cell.length_b   1.000
_cell.length_c   1.000
_cell.angle_alpha   90.00
_cell.angle_beta   90.00
_cell.angle_gamma   90.00
#
_symmetry.space_group_name_H-M   'P 1'
#
loop_
_entity.id
_entity.type
_entity.pdbx_description
1 polymer ?
#
loop_
_entity_poly.entity_id
_entity_poly.type
_entity_poly.pdbx_seq_one_letter_code
_entity_poly.pdbx_strand_id
1 'polypeptide(L)'
;MTALNIGLRGSYTWKTQGKWWKSPDAFVKRRLYLNLLKSPQLEDDTHYEFDFLSEEESKYSDEYHQWFLVPRVLEIDPYDIHGEISKMDLPKGRDVEAGKMVSHLHNIIHNKQLVTYYLEEGQELSKVLNIFIRMNSGGTPLSYSDLLLSIAVAQWQKLDAREEIHNLVDEMNRVGDGFNFSKDLVLKAGLMLSELKVAFKVENFNKSNMALLEQNWTEISSSLRLGVNLLSSFGFCSSTLKADSVFITSCILPSLSQS
;
A
#
# COMPACT_ATOMS: atom_id res chain seq x y z
N MET A 1 -5.73 -11.08 16.68
CA MET A 1 -4.66 -11.39 17.67
C MET A 1 -3.94 -12.69 17.31
N THR A 2 -3.24 -12.73 16.17
CA THR A 2 -2.65 -13.99 15.67
C THR A 2 -1.23 -13.75 15.17
N ALA A 3 -1.00 -12.71 14.37
CA ALA A 3 0.32 -12.37 13.85
C ALA A 3 1.36 -12.02 14.93
N LEU A 4 1.01 -11.20 15.93
CA LEU A 4 1.92 -10.85 17.03
C LEU A 4 2.29 -12.07 17.88
N ASN A 5 1.33 -12.96 18.15
CA ASN A 5 1.60 -14.18 18.91
C ASN A 5 2.49 -15.16 18.11
N ILE A 6 2.27 -15.25 16.79
CA ILE A 6 3.15 -16.01 15.88
C ILE A 6 4.56 -15.41 15.87
N GLY A 7 4.70 -14.07 15.87
CA GLY A 7 5.98 -13.38 15.88
C GLY A 7 6.75 -13.52 17.19
N LEU A 8 6.07 -13.42 18.34
CA LEU A 8 6.69 -13.46 19.67
C LEU A 8 6.94 -14.88 20.19
N ARG A 9 6.04 -15.83 19.91
CA ARG A 9 6.07 -17.17 20.52
C ARG A 9 6.04 -18.31 19.50
N GLY A 10 5.84 -18.00 18.22
CA GLY A 10 5.62 -18.99 17.18
C GLY A 10 6.71 -19.01 16.11
N SER A 11 6.33 -19.61 15.00
CA SER A 11 7.09 -19.62 13.76
C SER A 11 6.11 -19.74 12.61
N TYR A 12 6.43 -19.12 11.48
CA TYR A 12 5.65 -19.20 10.27
C TYR A 12 6.33 -20.12 9.26
N THR A 13 5.55 -20.87 8.49
CA THR A 13 6.06 -21.70 7.39
C THR A 13 5.24 -21.38 6.14
N TRP A 14 5.91 -21.19 5.03
CA TRP A 14 5.26 -21.07 3.72
C TRP A 14 6.01 -21.93 2.71
N LYS A 15 5.29 -22.35 1.67
CA LYS A 15 5.84 -23.21 0.64
C LYS A 15 6.89 -22.45 -0.16
N THR A 16 8.14 -22.91 -0.12
CA THR A 16 9.23 -22.33 -0.92
C THR A 16 8.90 -22.44 -2.42
N GLN A 17 8.97 -21.32 -3.14
CA GLN A 17 8.72 -21.27 -4.58
C GLN A 17 9.69 -22.21 -5.32
N GLY A 18 9.18 -23.01 -6.25
CA GLY A 18 9.97 -23.99 -7.00
C GLY A 18 10.17 -25.36 -6.34
N LYS A 19 9.80 -25.54 -5.06
CA LYS A 19 9.83 -26.87 -4.41
C LYS A 19 8.49 -27.60 -4.50
N TRP A 20 8.54 -28.91 -4.78
CA TRP A 20 7.36 -29.78 -4.78
C TRP A 20 6.80 -29.93 -3.36
N TRP A 21 5.48 -29.99 -3.22
CA TRP A 21 4.81 -30.04 -1.90
C TRP A 21 5.28 -31.21 -1.01
N LYS A 22 5.67 -32.33 -1.63
CA LYS A 22 6.17 -33.52 -0.95
C LYS A 22 7.66 -33.47 -0.60
N SER A 23 8.38 -32.41 -0.97
CA SER A 23 9.80 -32.28 -0.66
C SER A 23 9.98 -31.99 0.84
N PRO A 24 10.92 -32.64 1.54
CA PRO A 24 11.21 -32.38 2.96
C PRO A 24 11.52 -30.91 3.24
N ASP A 25 12.11 -30.21 2.26
CA ASP A 25 12.51 -28.80 2.40
C ASP A 25 11.47 -27.82 1.84
N ALA A 26 10.26 -28.27 1.52
CA ALA A 26 9.22 -27.41 0.96
C ALA A 26 8.71 -26.38 1.97
N PHE A 27 8.82 -26.67 3.27
CA PHE A 27 8.31 -25.84 4.36
C PHE A 27 9.43 -25.48 5.32
N VAL A 28 10.12 -24.37 5.05
CA VAL A 28 11.18 -23.87 5.92
C VAL A 28 10.56 -23.11 7.08
N LYS A 29 10.97 -23.47 8.31
CA LYS A 29 10.55 -22.78 9.53
C LYS A 29 11.21 -21.40 9.59
N ARG A 30 10.38 -20.36 9.64
CA ARG A 30 10.82 -18.97 9.74
C ARG A 30 10.34 -18.36 11.06
N ARG A 31 11.20 -17.55 11.68
CA ARG A 31 10.90 -16.83 12.93
C ARG A 31 11.04 -15.34 12.68
N LEU A 32 10.43 -14.53 13.54
CA LEU A 32 10.49 -13.08 13.41
C LEU A 32 11.83 -12.55 13.91
N TYR A 33 12.49 -11.75 13.09
CA TYR A 33 13.72 -11.04 13.42
C TYR A 33 13.52 -9.54 13.28
N LEU A 34 14.26 -8.77 14.08
CA LEU A 34 14.36 -7.32 14.02
C LEU A 34 15.76 -6.96 13.54
N ASN A 35 15.88 -6.10 12.53
CA ASN A 35 17.16 -5.53 12.15
C ASN A 35 17.61 -4.53 13.23
N LEU A 36 18.80 -4.75 13.78
CA LEU A 36 19.42 -3.87 14.77
C LEU A 36 20.13 -2.68 14.12
N LEU A 37 20.37 -2.74 12.82
CA LEU A 37 21.02 -1.70 12.04
C LEU A 37 19.98 -0.97 11.19
N LYS A 38 20.23 0.32 10.91
CA LYS A 38 19.35 1.11 10.06
C LYS A 38 19.72 0.90 8.59
N SER A 39 18.85 0.25 7.82
CA SER A 39 19.00 0.09 6.37
C SER A 39 18.66 1.41 5.64
N PRO A 40 19.44 1.83 4.63
CA PRO A 40 19.15 3.02 3.81
C PRO A 40 17.93 2.83 2.89
N GLN A 41 17.40 1.61 2.80
CA GLN A 41 16.26 1.25 1.95
C GLN A 41 14.91 1.45 2.64
N LEU A 42 14.89 1.88 3.91
CA LEU A 42 13.65 2.17 4.62
C LEU A 42 13.03 3.45 4.06
N GLU A 43 11.75 3.38 3.68
CA GLU A 43 10.94 4.56 3.35
C GLU A 43 10.98 5.57 4.51
N ASP A 44 10.86 6.88 4.24
CA ASP A 44 11.05 7.97 5.22
C ASP A 44 10.25 7.78 6.53
N ASP A 45 9.12 7.06 6.49
CA ASP A 45 8.22 6.80 7.61
C ASP A 45 8.45 5.44 8.33
N THR A 46 9.39 4.61 7.87
CA THR A 46 9.67 3.29 8.46
C THR A 46 10.93 3.33 9.32
N HIS A 47 10.75 3.29 10.65
CA HIS A 47 11.87 3.35 11.59
C HIS A 47 12.50 2.00 11.95
N TYR A 48 11.76 0.89 11.77
CA TYR A 48 12.17 -0.45 12.18
C TYR A 48 11.89 -1.47 11.09
N GLU A 49 12.84 -2.37 10.89
CA GLU A 49 12.73 -3.44 9.90
C GLU A 49 12.53 -4.78 10.59
N PHE A 50 11.43 -5.46 10.26
CA PHE A 50 11.11 -6.78 10.77
C PHE A 50 10.90 -7.74 9.61
N ASP A 51 11.48 -8.93 9.70
CA ASP A 51 11.27 -9.97 8.69
C ASP A 51 11.19 -11.38 9.30
N PHE A 52 10.49 -12.28 8.59
CA PHE A 52 10.42 -13.70 8.93
C PHE A 52 11.52 -14.46 8.20
N LEU A 53 12.61 -14.75 8.91
CA LEU A 53 13.79 -15.40 8.36
C LEU A 53 13.91 -16.84 8.86
N SER A 54 14.47 -17.70 8.03
CA SER A 54 14.99 -19.00 8.46
C SER A 54 16.29 -18.83 9.23
N GLU A 55 16.71 -19.88 9.93
CA GLU A 55 17.95 -19.84 10.71
C GLU A 55 19.17 -19.56 9.82
N GLU A 56 19.19 -20.07 8.59
CA GLU A 56 20.26 -19.80 7.63
C GLU A 56 20.21 -18.38 7.08
N GLU A 57 19.02 -17.87 6.73
CA GLU A 57 18.86 -16.48 6.26
C GLU A 57 19.26 -15.48 7.36
N SER A 58 18.97 -15.78 8.63
CA SER A 58 19.31 -14.90 9.76
C SER A 58 20.80 -14.78 10.06
N LYS A 59 21.62 -15.74 9.58
CA LYS A 59 23.08 -15.71 9.72
C LYS A 59 23.74 -14.80 8.70
N TYR A 60 23.04 -14.41 7.64
CA TYR A 60 23.52 -13.42 6.69
C TYR A 60 23.58 -12.06 7.39
N SER A 61 24.77 -11.48 7.46
CA SER A 61 25.04 -10.17 8.03
C SER A 61 25.82 -9.33 7.02
N ASP A 62 25.40 -8.08 6.86
CA ASP A 62 26.10 -7.07 6.07
C ASP A 62 26.20 -5.75 6.86
N GLU A 63 26.69 -4.68 6.22
CA GLU A 63 26.86 -3.37 6.87
C GLU A 63 25.53 -2.76 7.39
N TYR A 64 24.40 -3.23 6.87
CA TYR A 64 23.06 -2.68 7.10
C TYR A 64 22.08 -3.67 7.74
N HIS A 65 22.40 -4.96 7.81
CA HIS A 65 21.54 -6.01 8.32
C HIS A 65 22.23 -6.80 9.43
N GLN A 66 21.75 -6.61 10.66
CA GLN A 66 22.05 -7.50 11.78
C GLN A 66 20.75 -7.95 12.43
N TRP A 67 20.44 -9.24 12.31
CA TRP A 67 19.15 -9.78 12.72
C TRP A 67 19.13 -10.25 14.18
N PHE A 68 18.25 -9.65 14.97
CA PHE A 68 17.94 -10.08 16.33
C PHE A 68 16.67 -10.92 16.36
N LEU A 69 16.74 -12.13 16.94
CA LEU A 69 15.59 -13.01 17.10
C LEU A 69 14.60 -12.43 18.12
N VAL A 70 13.47 -11.93 17.64
CA VAL A 70 12.46 -11.22 18.44
C VAL A 70 11.96 -12.03 19.65
N PRO A 71 11.64 -13.34 19.53
CA PRO A 71 11.24 -14.16 20.68
C PRO A 71 12.20 -14.13 21.87
N ARG A 72 13.51 -13.93 21.66
CA ARG A 72 14.48 -13.88 22.77
C ARG A 72 14.19 -12.74 23.75
N VAL A 73 13.50 -11.69 23.31
CA VAL A 73 13.13 -10.56 24.18
C VAL A 73 12.21 -10.98 25.33
N LEU A 74 11.51 -12.11 25.22
CA LEU A 74 10.68 -12.65 26.30
C LEU A 74 11.48 -13.32 27.42
N GLU A 75 12.73 -13.72 27.12
CA GLU A 75 13.58 -14.53 28.00
C GLU A 75 14.77 -13.74 28.57
N ILE A 76 15.20 -12.69 27.87
CA ILE A 76 16.36 -11.87 28.26
C ILE A 76 15.99 -10.98 29.45
N ASP A 77 16.85 -10.96 30.47
CA ASP A 77 16.79 -9.97 31.54
C ASP A 77 17.25 -8.59 31.01
N PRO A 78 16.53 -7.50 31.31
CA PRO A 78 16.91 -6.15 30.86
C PRO A 78 18.34 -5.74 31.24
N TYR A 79 18.90 -6.27 32.33
CA TYR A 79 20.27 -6.01 32.75
C TYR A 79 21.31 -6.75 31.90
N ASP A 80 20.93 -7.84 31.22
CA ASP A 80 21.80 -8.68 30.41
C ASP A 80 21.81 -8.33 28.91
N ILE A 81 20.96 -7.39 28.48
CA ILE A 81 20.83 -6.98 27.06
C ILE A 81 22.18 -6.58 26.47
N HIS A 82 22.98 -5.79 27.20
CA HIS A 82 24.30 -5.38 26.73
C HIS A 82 25.23 -6.58 26.53
N GLY A 83 25.18 -7.56 27.44
CA GLY A 83 25.96 -8.79 27.35
C GLY A 83 25.56 -9.63 26.15
N GLU A 84 24.28 -9.72 25.83
CA GLU A 84 23.79 -10.42 24.64
C GLU A 84 24.20 -9.74 23.33
N ILE A 85 24.19 -8.42 23.29
CA ILE A 85 24.60 -7.65 22.11
C ILE A 85 26.12 -7.76 21.89
N SER A 86 26.90 -7.80 22.97
CA SER A 86 28.36 -7.98 22.90
C SER A 86 28.78 -9.36 22.38
N LYS A 87 27.89 -10.36 22.40
CA LYS A 87 28.13 -11.69 21.81
C LYS A 87 27.86 -11.71 20.30
N MET A 88 27.21 -10.68 19.76
CA MET A 88 26.93 -10.58 18.33
C MET A 88 28.12 -9.99 17.59
N ASP A 89 28.40 -10.48 16.39
CA ASP A 89 29.43 -9.91 15.51
C ASP A 89 28.88 -8.66 14.83
N LEU A 90 28.95 -7.53 15.53
CA LEU A 90 28.43 -6.24 15.09
C LEU A 90 29.54 -5.36 14.49
N PRO A 91 29.23 -4.52 13.49
CA PRO A 91 30.18 -3.52 13.00
C PRO A 91 30.62 -2.58 14.13
N LYS A 92 31.92 -2.26 14.17
CA LYS A 92 32.52 -1.44 15.23
C LYS A 92 31.76 -0.14 15.46
N GLY A 93 31.36 0.11 16.71
CA GLY A 93 30.67 1.34 17.12
C GLY A 93 29.14 1.29 17.00
N ARG A 94 28.56 0.17 16.55
CA ARG A 94 27.10 -0.01 16.45
C ARG A 94 26.48 -0.72 17.66
N ASP A 95 27.29 -1.25 18.57
CA ASP A 95 26.87 -1.99 19.76
C ASP A 95 25.91 -1.20 20.65
N VAL A 96 26.18 0.10 20.80
CA VAL A 96 25.35 1.00 21.62
C VAL A 96 23.97 1.22 20.99
N GLU A 97 23.90 1.35 19.66
CA GLU A 97 22.65 1.54 18.93
C GLU A 97 21.80 0.26 18.95
N ALA A 98 22.44 -0.88 18.67
CA ALA A 98 21.86 -2.21 18.76
C ALA A 98 21.31 -2.51 20.17
N GLY A 99 22.08 -2.18 21.21
CA GLY A 99 21.65 -2.32 22.61
C GLY A 99 20.45 -1.44 22.96
N LYS A 100 20.42 -0.19 22.49
CA LYS A 100 19.26 0.69 22.65
C LYS A 100 18.02 0.13 21.95
N MET A 101 18.19 -0.43 20.75
CA MET A 101 17.11 -1.04 19.98
C MET A 101 16.46 -2.21 20.72
N VAL A 102 17.27 -3.16 21.21
CA VAL A 102 16.75 -4.32 21.96
C VAL A 102 16.16 -3.89 23.30
N SER A 103 16.77 -2.94 24.00
CA SER A 103 16.22 -2.36 25.23
C SER A 103 14.85 -1.72 25.00
N HIS A 104 14.69 -1.01 23.87
CA HIS A 104 13.43 -0.40 23.49
C HIS A 104 12.34 -1.46 23.22
N LEU A 105 12.68 -2.50 22.43
CA LEU A 105 11.78 -3.62 22.17
C LEU A 105 11.36 -4.32 23.48
N HIS A 106 12.32 -4.62 24.36
CA HIS A 106 12.05 -5.24 25.66
C HIS A 106 11.09 -4.40 26.51
N ASN A 107 11.36 -3.10 26.64
CA ASN A 107 10.51 -2.21 27.41
C ASN A 107 9.07 -2.12 26.84
N ILE A 108 8.92 -2.11 25.51
CA ILE A 108 7.60 -2.14 24.86
C ILE A 108 6.83 -3.41 25.20
N ILE A 109 7.50 -4.57 25.13
CA ILE A 109 6.83 -5.87 25.31
C ILE A 109 6.47 -6.15 26.78
N HIS A 110 7.34 -5.78 27.72
CA HIS A 110 7.16 -6.14 29.14
C HIS A 110 6.48 -5.06 29.97
N ASN A 111 6.75 -3.78 29.70
CA ASN A 111 6.36 -2.70 30.62
C ASN A 111 5.24 -1.80 30.09
N LYS A 112 5.03 -1.73 28.77
CA LYS A 112 3.95 -0.93 28.20
C LYS A 112 2.67 -1.74 28.06
N GLN A 113 1.63 -1.36 28.78
CA GLN A 113 0.25 -1.78 28.49
C GLN A 113 -0.23 -1.08 27.22
N LEU A 114 0.20 -1.58 26.06
CA LEU A 114 -0.28 -1.10 24.77
C LEU A 114 -1.69 -1.63 24.54
N VAL A 115 -2.71 -0.83 24.88
CA VAL A 115 -3.97 -0.92 24.14
C VAL A 115 -3.61 -0.58 22.70
N THR A 116 -3.94 -1.44 21.74
CA THR A 116 -3.64 -1.20 20.32
C THR A 116 -4.53 -0.06 19.81
N TYR A 117 -4.17 1.17 20.15
CA TYR A 117 -4.69 2.37 19.55
C TYR A 117 -3.50 3.13 18.99
N TYR A 118 -3.58 3.41 17.69
CA TYR A 118 -2.61 4.26 17.02
C TYR A 118 -3.20 5.67 17.05
N LEU A 119 -2.69 6.50 17.96
CA LEU A 119 -3.00 7.93 17.95
C LEU A 119 -2.06 8.56 16.93
N GLU A 120 -2.54 8.75 15.71
CA GLU A 120 -1.83 9.51 14.70
C GLU A 120 -2.05 11.00 14.98
N GLU A 121 -0.99 11.72 15.33
CA GLU A 121 -1.04 13.16 15.58
C GLU A 121 -1.00 13.98 14.28
N GLY A 122 -0.62 13.36 13.15
CA GLY A 122 -0.62 13.96 11.81
C GLY A 122 -1.90 13.69 11.00
N GLN A 123 -2.48 14.70 10.36
CA GLN A 123 -3.64 14.55 9.47
C GLN A 123 -3.29 14.00 8.07
N GLU A 124 -2.14 13.34 7.91
CA GLU A 124 -1.70 12.82 6.62
C GLU A 124 -2.51 11.57 6.24
N LEU A 125 -3.54 11.80 5.42
CA LEU A 125 -4.45 10.78 4.92
C LEU A 125 -3.73 9.59 4.24
N SER A 126 -2.58 9.87 3.61
CA SER A 126 -1.70 8.88 2.97
C SER A 126 -1.19 7.83 3.95
N LYS A 127 -0.90 8.23 5.18
CA LYS A 127 -0.37 7.37 6.23
C LYS A 127 -1.42 6.43 6.79
N VAL A 128 -2.63 6.95 7.05
CA VAL A 128 -3.79 6.15 7.45
C VAL A 128 -4.14 5.11 6.38
N LEU A 129 -4.10 5.53 5.10
CA LEU A 129 -4.31 4.65 3.96
C LEU A 129 -3.28 3.51 3.88
N ASN A 130 -2.00 3.82 4.03
CA ASN A 130 -0.93 2.82 3.99
C ASN A 130 -1.08 1.79 5.13
N ILE A 131 -1.44 2.25 6.34
CA ILE A 131 -1.74 1.37 7.47
C ILE A 131 -2.94 0.47 7.16
N PHE A 132 -4.01 1.03 6.58
CA PHE A 132 -5.21 0.28 6.21
C PHE A 132 -4.91 -0.80 5.16
N ILE A 133 -4.13 -0.48 4.12
CA ILE A 133 -3.69 -1.45 3.11
C ILE A 133 -2.89 -2.57 3.77
N ARG A 134 -1.91 -2.22 4.62
CA ARG A 134 -1.05 -3.20 5.30
C ARG A 134 -1.81 -4.11 6.26
N MET A 135 -2.88 -3.60 6.87
CA MET A 135 -3.75 -4.42 7.73
C MET A 135 -4.64 -5.37 6.91
N ASN A 136 -5.06 -4.96 5.72
CA ASN A 136 -5.95 -5.76 4.84
C ASN A 136 -5.20 -6.64 3.83
N SER A 137 -3.91 -6.44 3.61
CA SER A 137 -3.08 -7.20 2.66
C SER A 137 -2.82 -8.65 3.09
N GLY A 138 -3.19 -9.04 4.31
CA GLY A 138 -3.30 -10.45 4.73
C GLY A 138 -4.56 -11.17 4.22
N GLY A 139 -5.49 -10.45 3.58
CA GLY A 139 -6.75 -10.95 3.00
C GLY A 139 -6.84 -10.65 1.50
N THR A 140 -8.04 -10.33 1.00
CA THR A 140 -8.23 -9.92 -0.41
C THR A 140 -7.62 -8.52 -0.62
N PRO A 141 -6.63 -8.36 -1.51
CA PRO A 141 -5.99 -7.06 -1.70
C PRO A 141 -7.00 -6.06 -2.27
N LEU A 142 -7.36 -5.05 -1.47
CA LEU A 142 -8.00 -3.84 -1.96
C LEU A 142 -6.94 -3.03 -2.72
N SER A 143 -7.26 -2.59 -3.94
CA SER A 143 -6.32 -1.76 -4.68
C SER A 143 -6.18 -0.40 -4.01
N TYR A 144 -4.98 0.18 -4.06
CA TYR A 144 -4.72 1.56 -3.61
C TYR A 144 -5.72 2.55 -4.25
N SER A 145 -6.11 2.28 -5.51
CA SER A 145 -7.15 3.01 -6.22
C SER A 145 -8.51 2.93 -5.53
N ASP A 146 -8.97 1.75 -5.11
CA ASP A 146 -10.27 1.58 -4.45
C ASP A 146 -10.36 2.34 -3.12
N LEU A 147 -9.24 2.45 -2.40
CA LEU A 147 -9.19 3.18 -1.14
C LEU A 147 -9.16 4.69 -1.33
N LEU A 148 -8.39 5.18 -2.31
CA LEU A 148 -8.45 6.58 -2.70
C LEU A 148 -9.83 6.97 -3.21
N LEU A 149 -10.45 6.11 -4.03
CA LEU A 149 -11.83 6.23 -4.45
C LEU A 149 -12.77 6.35 -3.25
N SER A 150 -12.62 5.49 -2.23
CA SER A 150 -13.51 5.52 -1.06
C SER A 150 -13.45 6.84 -0.29
N ILE A 151 -12.29 7.49 -0.25
CA ILE A 151 -12.11 8.77 0.43
C ILE A 151 -12.54 9.92 -0.47
N ALA A 152 -12.19 9.88 -1.75
CA ALA A 152 -12.59 10.87 -2.75
C ALA A 152 -14.12 11.01 -2.84
N VAL A 153 -14.81 9.86 -2.91
CA VAL A 153 -16.27 9.76 -2.93
C VAL A 153 -16.89 10.32 -1.66
N ALA A 154 -16.26 10.13 -0.50
CA ALA A 154 -16.78 10.63 0.78
C ALA A 154 -16.69 12.16 0.92
N GLN A 155 -15.93 12.84 0.07
CA GLN A 155 -15.77 14.30 0.13
C GLN A 155 -16.82 15.07 -0.68
N TRP A 156 -17.50 14.41 -1.63
CA TRP A 156 -18.60 15.01 -2.39
C TRP A 156 -19.78 15.30 -1.47
N GLN A 157 -20.46 16.43 -1.70
CA GLN A 157 -21.50 16.92 -0.78
C GLN A 157 -22.90 16.94 -1.40
N LYS A 158 -22.99 17.03 -2.72
CA LYS A 158 -24.25 17.23 -3.46
C LYS A 158 -24.65 15.99 -4.24
N LEU A 159 -23.69 15.31 -4.85
CA LEU A 159 -23.90 14.12 -5.66
C LEU A 159 -23.37 12.87 -4.92
N ASP A 160 -24.06 11.74 -5.07
CA ASP A 160 -23.50 10.45 -4.64
C ASP A 160 -22.43 10.02 -5.65
N ALA A 161 -21.18 10.35 -5.35
CA ALA A 161 -20.06 10.07 -6.22
C ALA A 161 -19.93 8.58 -6.55
N ARG A 162 -20.29 7.68 -5.64
CA ARG A 162 -20.19 6.24 -5.88
C ARG A 162 -21.19 5.86 -6.96
N GLU A 163 -22.45 6.27 -6.80
CA GLU A 163 -23.51 5.97 -7.76
C GLU A 163 -23.21 6.60 -9.13
N GLU A 164 -22.83 7.88 -9.15
CA GLU A 164 -22.49 8.62 -10.38
C GLU A 164 -21.35 7.98 -11.17
N ILE A 165 -20.24 7.64 -10.51
CA ILE A 165 -19.09 7.00 -11.15
C ILE A 165 -19.47 5.61 -11.66
N HIS A 166 -20.21 4.82 -10.87
CA HIS A 166 -20.64 3.49 -11.28
C HIS A 166 -21.57 3.53 -12.49
N ASN A 167 -22.56 4.42 -12.46
CA ASN A 167 -23.50 4.60 -13.57
C ASN A 167 -22.76 5.02 -14.85
N LEU A 168 -21.83 5.97 -14.76
CA LEU A 168 -21.05 6.41 -15.90
C LEU A 168 -20.19 5.28 -16.50
N VAL A 169 -19.52 4.50 -15.65
CA VAL A 169 -18.73 3.33 -16.11
C VAL A 169 -19.62 2.31 -16.80
N ASP A 170 -20.78 1.99 -16.23
CA ASP A 170 -21.72 1.03 -16.79
C ASP A 170 -22.28 1.50 -18.13
N GLU A 171 -22.63 2.78 -18.25
CA GLU A 171 -23.07 3.38 -19.50
C GLU A 171 -21.98 3.33 -20.57
N MET A 172 -20.77 3.77 -20.25
CA MET A 172 -19.63 3.76 -21.17
C MET A 172 -19.33 2.34 -21.66
N ASN A 173 -19.39 1.34 -20.77
CA ASN A 173 -19.13 -0.05 -21.11
C ASN A 173 -20.23 -0.71 -21.93
N ARG A 174 -21.44 -0.12 -21.98
CA ARG A 174 -22.57 -0.60 -22.80
C ARG A 174 -22.57 -0.04 -24.23
N VAL A 175 -21.70 0.90 -24.55
CA VAL A 175 -21.65 1.52 -25.90
C VAL A 175 -21.07 0.53 -26.92
N GLY A 176 -21.73 0.40 -28.07
CA GLY A 176 -21.27 -0.43 -29.20
C GLY A 176 -21.20 -1.91 -28.84
N ASP A 177 -20.10 -2.56 -29.23
CA ASP A 177 -19.80 -3.96 -28.89
C ASP A 177 -19.24 -4.12 -27.45
N GLY A 178 -19.29 -3.05 -26.67
CA GLY A 178 -18.91 -3.01 -25.26
C GLY A 178 -17.43 -2.71 -25.02
N PHE A 179 -17.18 -2.05 -23.89
CA PHE A 179 -15.85 -1.72 -23.37
C PHE A 179 -15.63 -2.34 -21.98
N ASN A 180 -14.40 -2.27 -21.48
CA ASN A 180 -14.03 -2.77 -20.15
C ASN A 180 -13.33 -1.68 -19.33
N PHE A 181 -13.87 -0.46 -19.35
CA PHE A 181 -13.36 0.66 -18.60
C PHE A 181 -13.55 0.45 -17.10
N SER A 182 -12.54 0.84 -16.32
CA SER A 182 -12.55 0.79 -14.87
C SER A 182 -12.93 2.13 -14.25
N LYS A 183 -13.38 2.11 -13.00
CA LYS A 183 -13.62 3.32 -12.20
C LYS A 183 -12.38 4.20 -12.05
N ASP A 184 -11.20 3.57 -11.96
CA ASP A 184 -9.91 4.24 -11.90
C ASP A 184 -9.64 5.06 -13.16
N LEU A 185 -9.99 4.54 -14.33
CA LEU A 185 -9.87 5.27 -15.60
C LEU A 185 -10.76 6.52 -15.62
N VAL A 186 -12.04 6.38 -15.26
CA VAL A 186 -13.01 7.48 -15.25
C VAL A 186 -12.56 8.60 -14.32
N LEU A 187 -12.06 8.27 -13.13
CA LEU A 187 -11.52 9.27 -12.22
C LEU A 187 -10.25 9.94 -12.72
N LYS A 188 -9.32 9.18 -13.31
CA LYS A 188 -8.10 9.77 -13.90
C LYS A 188 -8.45 10.75 -15.01
N ALA A 189 -9.41 10.38 -15.85
CA ALA A 189 -9.90 11.26 -16.90
C ALA A 189 -10.61 12.49 -16.31
N GLY A 190 -11.41 12.34 -15.25
CA GLY A 190 -12.07 13.45 -14.57
C GLY A 190 -11.09 14.43 -13.91
N LEU A 191 -10.05 13.93 -13.24
CA LEU A 191 -8.96 14.77 -12.71
C LEU A 191 -8.27 15.54 -13.84
N MET A 192 -7.97 14.85 -14.95
CA MET A 192 -7.31 15.47 -16.10
C MET A 192 -8.15 16.56 -16.76
N LEU A 193 -9.44 16.29 -16.97
CA LEU A 193 -10.39 17.25 -17.57
C LEU A 193 -10.70 18.43 -16.64
N SER A 194 -10.46 18.27 -15.34
CA SER A 194 -10.56 19.37 -14.36
C SER A 194 -9.27 20.19 -14.25
N GLU A 195 -8.29 19.99 -15.15
CA GLU A 195 -6.95 20.60 -15.09
C GLU A 195 -6.19 20.30 -13.78
N LEU A 196 -6.55 19.22 -13.09
CA LEU A 196 -5.89 18.79 -11.88
C LEU A 196 -4.70 17.89 -12.23
N LYS A 197 -3.69 17.89 -11.36
CA LYS A 197 -2.48 17.08 -11.53
C LYS A 197 -2.86 15.60 -11.58
N VAL A 198 -2.65 14.95 -12.72
CA VAL A 198 -3.04 13.53 -12.99
C VAL A 198 -2.14 12.51 -12.29
N ALA A 199 -1.41 12.91 -11.25
CA ALA A 199 -0.69 11.97 -10.41
C ALA A 199 -1.70 11.31 -9.46
N PHE A 200 -1.78 9.98 -9.44
CA PHE A 200 -2.66 9.24 -8.54
C PHE A 200 -2.05 9.18 -7.13
N LYS A 201 -1.83 10.36 -6.53
CA LYS A 201 -1.31 10.56 -5.19
C LYS A 201 -2.43 11.06 -4.29
N VAL A 202 -2.42 10.64 -3.03
CA VAL A 202 -3.41 11.05 -2.02
C VAL A 202 -3.58 12.56 -1.93
N GLU A 203 -2.48 13.29 -2.11
CA GLU A 203 -2.44 14.77 -2.13
C GLU A 203 -3.39 15.40 -3.16
N ASN A 204 -3.69 14.71 -4.26
CA ASN A 204 -4.59 15.21 -5.31
C ASN A 204 -6.06 14.91 -5.04
N PHE A 205 -6.38 14.05 -4.06
CA PHE A 205 -7.75 13.71 -3.63
C PHE A 205 -8.14 14.45 -2.34
N ASN A 206 -7.77 15.73 -2.25
CA ASN A 206 -8.14 16.63 -1.16
C ASN A 206 -9.51 17.28 -1.40
N LYS A 207 -10.07 17.89 -0.34
CA LYS A 207 -11.43 18.46 -0.35
C LYS A 207 -11.64 19.52 -1.44
N SER A 208 -10.64 20.37 -1.69
CA SER A 208 -10.72 21.39 -2.75
C SER A 208 -10.79 20.77 -4.13
N ASN A 209 -9.95 19.78 -4.41
CA ASN A 209 -9.90 19.12 -5.70
C ASN A 209 -11.16 18.27 -5.95
N MET A 210 -11.67 17.59 -4.92
CA MET A 210 -12.92 16.82 -5.03
C MET A 210 -14.13 17.72 -5.24
N ALA A 211 -14.17 18.89 -4.59
CA ALA A 211 -15.22 19.88 -4.85
C ALA A 211 -15.19 20.42 -6.28
N LEU A 212 -13.99 20.67 -6.83
CA LEU A 212 -13.84 21.08 -8.23
C LEU A 212 -14.30 19.97 -9.19
N LEU A 213 -13.93 18.73 -8.90
CA LEU A 213 -14.32 17.57 -9.70
C LEU A 213 -15.83 17.33 -9.65
N GLU A 214 -16.47 17.48 -8.47
CA GLU A 214 -17.94 17.41 -8.30
C GLU A 214 -18.65 18.54 -9.07
N GLN A 215 -18.10 19.76 -9.04
CA GLN A 215 -18.64 20.90 -9.77
C GLN A 215 -18.61 20.69 -11.29
N ASN A 216 -17.51 20.13 -11.81
CA ASN A 216 -17.30 19.91 -13.23
C ASN A 216 -17.82 18.55 -13.72
N TRP A 217 -18.39 17.72 -12.83
CA TRP A 217 -18.74 16.34 -13.11
C TRP A 217 -19.65 16.14 -14.32
N THR A 218 -20.62 17.04 -14.51
CA THR A 218 -21.55 17.00 -15.64
C THR A 218 -20.83 17.16 -16.99
N GLU A 219 -19.88 18.08 -17.08
CA GLU A 219 -19.10 18.33 -18.29
C GLU A 219 -18.10 17.20 -18.56
N ILE A 220 -17.46 16.70 -17.49
CA ILE A 220 -16.58 15.53 -17.54
C ILE A 220 -17.33 14.32 -18.08
N SER A 221 -18.47 13.99 -17.47
CA SER A 221 -19.29 12.83 -17.86
C SER A 221 -19.75 12.93 -19.31
N SER A 222 -20.15 14.13 -19.75
CA SER A 222 -20.56 14.38 -21.13
C SER A 222 -19.39 14.20 -22.12
N SER A 223 -18.21 14.70 -21.76
CA SER A 223 -16.99 14.57 -22.58
C SER A 223 -16.54 13.11 -22.70
N LEU A 224 -16.61 12.34 -21.60
CA LEU A 224 -16.28 10.92 -21.60
C LEU A 224 -17.26 10.11 -22.44
N ARG A 225 -18.58 10.34 -22.30
CA ARG A 225 -19.61 9.71 -23.14
C ARG A 225 -19.37 10.00 -24.62
N LEU A 226 -19.03 11.24 -24.98
CA LEU A 226 -18.73 11.62 -26.36
C LEU A 226 -17.47 10.92 -26.88
N GLY A 227 -16.42 10.84 -26.07
CA GLY A 227 -15.20 10.10 -26.40
C GLY A 227 -15.45 8.62 -26.67
N VAL A 228 -16.28 7.95 -25.85
CA VAL A 228 -16.60 6.53 -26.05
C VAL A 228 -17.42 6.33 -27.32
N ASN A 229 -18.40 7.19 -27.59
CA ASN A 229 -19.18 7.15 -28.82
C ASN A 229 -18.30 7.34 -30.07
N LEU A 230 -17.31 8.22 -29.99
CA LEU A 230 -16.34 8.43 -31.07
C LEU A 230 -15.44 7.19 -31.27
N LEU A 231 -14.94 6.59 -30.19
CA LEU A 231 -14.18 5.34 -30.31
C LEU A 231 -15.01 4.22 -30.93
N SER A 232 -16.26 4.08 -30.50
CA SER A 232 -17.18 3.08 -31.07
C SER A 232 -17.46 3.33 -32.55
N SER A 233 -17.61 4.59 -32.98
CA SER A 233 -17.83 4.90 -34.41
C SER A 233 -16.61 4.61 -35.29
N PHE A 234 -15.41 4.63 -34.71
CA PHE A 234 -14.17 4.16 -35.37
C PHE A 234 -13.98 2.63 -35.31
N GLY A 235 -14.92 1.88 -34.72
CA GLY A 235 -14.87 0.42 -34.64
C GLY A 235 -14.03 -0.14 -33.48
N PHE A 236 -13.70 0.68 -32.49
CA PHE A 236 -13.04 0.19 -31.27
C PHE A 236 -14.04 -0.47 -30.32
N CYS A 237 -13.60 -1.51 -29.62
CA CYS A 237 -14.31 -2.21 -28.56
C CYS A 237 -13.30 -2.83 -27.58
N SER A 238 -13.79 -3.49 -26.54
CA SER A 238 -12.97 -4.14 -25.49
C SER A 238 -11.86 -5.06 -26.02
N SER A 239 -12.08 -5.73 -27.17
CA SER A 239 -11.09 -6.66 -27.75
C SER A 239 -10.05 -5.98 -28.64
N THR A 240 -10.35 -4.80 -29.18
CA THR A 240 -9.46 -4.06 -30.11
C THR A 240 -8.72 -2.91 -29.43
N LEU A 241 -9.22 -2.42 -28.30
CA LEU A 241 -8.56 -1.40 -27.49
C LEU A 241 -7.45 -2.04 -26.63
N LYS A 242 -6.19 -1.94 -27.08
CA LYS A 242 -5.05 -2.58 -26.40
C LYS A 242 -4.62 -1.90 -25.08
N ALA A 243 -5.01 -0.65 -24.87
CA ALA A 243 -4.71 0.07 -23.64
C ALA A 243 -5.79 1.12 -23.36
N ASP A 244 -6.40 1.05 -22.18
CA ASP A 244 -7.42 2.00 -21.71
C ASP A 244 -6.87 3.43 -21.61
N SER A 245 -5.56 3.62 -21.48
CA SER A 245 -4.92 4.93 -21.46
C SER A 245 -5.08 5.73 -22.77
N VAL A 246 -5.33 5.05 -23.89
CA VAL A 246 -5.58 5.70 -25.20
C VAL A 246 -6.90 6.48 -25.17
N PHE A 247 -7.87 6.03 -24.38
CA PHE A 247 -9.15 6.72 -24.20
C PHE A 247 -8.94 8.12 -23.59
N ILE A 248 -8.08 8.23 -22.58
CA ILE A 248 -7.79 9.52 -21.91
C ILE A 248 -7.28 10.55 -22.93
N THR A 249 -6.40 10.14 -23.85
CA THR A 249 -5.87 11.04 -24.89
C THR A 249 -6.95 11.49 -25.88
N SER A 250 -7.90 10.61 -26.22
CA SER A 250 -8.98 10.94 -27.17
C SER A 250 -10.02 11.93 -26.62
N CYS A 251 -10.22 11.96 -25.30
CA CYS A 251 -11.15 12.88 -24.63
C CYS A 251 -10.64 14.33 -24.53
N ILE A 252 -9.35 14.58 -24.78
CA ILE A 252 -8.73 15.92 -24.72
C ILE A 252 -8.87 16.66 -26.06
N LEU A 253 -9.00 15.94 -27.18
CA LEU A 253 -9.08 16.56 -28.50
C LEU A 253 -10.29 17.50 -28.68
N PRO A 254 -11.48 17.20 -28.13
CA PRO A 254 -12.61 18.14 -28.20
C PRO A 254 -12.41 19.40 -27.35
N SER A 255 -11.73 19.32 -26.20
CA SER A 255 -11.54 20.46 -25.28
C SER A 255 -10.53 21.50 -25.80
N LEU A 256 -9.62 21.11 -26.69
CA LEU A 256 -8.68 22.02 -27.36
C LEU A 256 -9.26 22.74 -28.58
N SER A 257 -10.43 22.32 -29.08
CA SER A 257 -11.07 22.93 -30.26
C SER A 257 -11.98 24.12 -29.94
N GLN A 258 -12.13 24.47 -28.66
CA GLN A 258 -12.94 25.62 -28.20
C GLN A 258 -12.12 26.78 -27.59
N SER A 259 -10.79 26.78 -27.75
CA SER A 259 -9.92 27.92 -27.40
C SER A 259 -9.54 28.76 -28.61
#